data_AF-A0A8J5F5N3-F1
#
_entry.id   AF-A0A8J5F5N3-F1
#
_cell.length_a   1.000
_cell.length_b   1.000
_cell.length_c   1.000
_cell.angle_alpha   90.00
_cell.angle_beta   90.00
_cell.angle_gamma   90.00
#
_symmetry.space_group_name_H-M   'P 1'
#
loop_
_entity.id
_entity.type
_entity.pdbx_description
1 polymer ?
#
loop_
_entity_poly.entity_id
_entity_poly.type
_entity_poly.pdbx_seq_one_letter_code
_entity_poly.pdbx_strand_id
1 'polypeptide(L)'
;MADCRIFTEVRWNLARSCVGSISLIRLENFMCHRSLEIEFGDWVNFITGQNGRGKRALPMALCIAFRSRARGTQRASALVDIIKIGCRYIIGIPLLSSF
;
A
#
# COMPACT_ATOMS: atom_id res chain seq x y z
N MET A 1 -0.92 -15.48 6.20
CA MET A 1 -1.58 -14.62 7.21
C MET A 1 -0.73 -13.37 7.46
N ALA A 2 -0.97 -12.33 6.67
CA ALA A 2 -0.46 -10.98 6.93
C ALA A 2 -1.60 -10.20 7.60
N ASP A 3 -1.69 -10.29 8.93
CA ASP A 3 -2.68 -9.54 9.71
C ASP A 3 -2.11 -8.12 9.95
N CYS A 4 -2.31 -7.24 8.96
CA CYS A 4 -2.18 -5.80 9.16
C CYS A 4 -3.60 -5.27 9.36
N ARG A 5 -3.88 -4.73 10.54
CA ARG A 5 -5.20 -4.14 10.85
C ARG A 5 -5.18 -2.68 10.50
N ILE A 6 -6.22 -2.24 9.79
CA ILE A 6 -6.46 -0.84 9.47
C ILE A 6 -7.49 -0.34 10.48
N PHE A 7 -7.15 0.72 11.19
CA PHE A 7 -8.13 1.46 11.98
C PHE A 7 -8.40 2.78 11.28
N THR A 8 -9.66 3.00 10.90
CA THR A 8 -10.17 4.28 10.42
C THR A 8 -10.93 4.93 11.57
N GLU A 9 -10.56 6.15 11.94
CA GLU A 9 -11.28 6.87 12.99
C GLU A 9 -12.68 7.24 12.46
N VAL A 10 -13.73 6.84 13.18
CA VAL A 10 -15.13 7.03 12.74
C VAL A 10 -15.61 8.43 13.16
N ARG A 11 -16.04 9.20 12.15
CA ARG A 11 -16.76 10.49 12.14
C ARG A 11 -15.95 11.78 12.24
N TRP A 12 -15.88 12.46 11.09
CA TRP A 12 -16.26 13.87 10.97
C TRP A 12 -17.16 14.04 9.74
N ASN A 13 -18.34 14.63 9.94
CA ASN A 13 -19.29 14.97 8.89
C ASN A 13 -19.10 16.44 8.54
N LEU A 14 -18.26 16.77 7.56
CA LEU A 14 -18.22 18.10 6.96
C LEU A 14 -17.52 18.02 5.59
N ALA A 15 -18.33 18.08 4.54
CA ALA A 15 -17.99 18.06 3.11
C ALA A 15 -17.25 16.80 2.61
N ARG A 16 -17.83 16.12 1.61
CA ARG A 16 -17.05 15.21 0.74
C ARG A 16 -15.84 16.00 0.26
N SER A 17 -14.64 15.56 0.63
CA SER A 17 -13.42 16.13 0.08
C SER A 17 -13.44 15.89 -1.42
N CYS A 18 -13.53 16.95 -2.23
CA CYS A 18 -13.49 16.89 -3.69
C CYS A 18 -12.07 16.59 -4.21
N VAL A 19 -11.26 15.88 -3.42
CA VAL A 19 -9.82 15.69 -3.65
C VAL A 19 -9.58 14.21 -3.90
N GLY A 20 -8.82 13.92 -4.95
CA GLY A 20 -8.41 12.56 -5.31
C GLY A 20 -7.80 11.83 -4.11
N SER A 21 -8.46 10.76 -3.68
CA SER A 21 -8.02 9.90 -2.57
C SER A 21 -7.78 8.48 -3.06
N ILE A 22 -6.97 7.72 -2.31
CA ILE A 22 -6.75 6.30 -2.60
C ILE A 22 -7.81 5.53 -1.82
N SER A 23 -8.71 4.83 -2.49
CA SER A 23 -9.77 4.05 -1.85
C SER A 23 -9.33 2.62 -1.56
N LEU A 24 -8.46 2.07 -2.40
CA LEU A 24 -8.03 0.66 -2.29
C LEU A 24 -6.67 0.45 -2.94
N ILE A 25 -5.88 -0.46 -2.39
CA ILE A 25 -4.64 -0.93 -3.03
C ILE A 25 -4.58 -2.45 -3.03
N ARG A 26 -4.29 -3.00 -4.21
CA ARG A 26 -4.07 -4.43 -4.44
C ARG A 26 -2.63 -4.67 -4.85
N LEU A 27 -1.95 -5.55 -4.11
CA LEU A 27 -0.58 -5.96 -4.36
C LEU A 27 -0.52 -7.47 -4.53
N GLU A 28 0.13 -7.93 -5.60
CA GLU A 28 0.45 -9.33 -5.82
C GLU A 28 1.96 -9.55 -5.93
N ASN A 29 2.42 -10.65 -5.32
CA ASN A 29 3.82 -11.07 -5.29
C ASN A 29 4.77 -9.98 -4.81
N PHE A 30 4.31 -9.11 -3.91
CA PHE A 30 5.03 -7.93 -3.45
C PHE A 30 5.75 -8.19 -2.13
N MET A 31 7.08 -8.17 -2.14
CA MET A 31 7.97 -8.44 -1.01
C MET A 31 7.59 -9.74 -0.25
N CYS A 32 7.13 -9.62 0.99
CA CYS A 32 6.74 -10.76 1.81
C CYS A 32 5.31 -11.26 1.49
N HIS A 33 4.51 -10.51 0.75
CA HIS A 33 3.09 -10.77 0.50
C HIS A 33 2.86 -11.47 -0.85
N ARG A 34 2.05 -12.53 -0.85
CA ARG A 34 1.58 -13.17 -2.10
C ARG A 34 0.41 -12.41 -2.71
N SER A 35 -0.54 -12.04 -1.86
CA SER A 35 -1.67 -11.17 -2.17
C SER A 35 -1.92 -10.31 -0.94
N LEU A 36 -2.08 -9.00 -1.14
CA LEU A 36 -2.44 -8.03 -0.11
C LEU A 36 -3.46 -7.07 -0.72
N GLU A 37 -4.61 -6.95 -0.07
CA GLU A 37 -5.65 -6.00 -0.43
C GLU A 37 -6.00 -5.19 0.81
N ILE A 38 -6.01 -3.87 0.64
CA ILE A 38 -6.20 -2.90 1.72
C ILE A 38 -7.18 -1.86 1.20
N GLU A 39 -8.32 -1.73 1.88
CA GLU A 39 -9.28 -0.66 1.72
C GLU A 39 -8.96 0.48 2.67
N PHE A 40 -8.96 1.70 2.16
CA PHE A 40 -8.69 2.92 2.93
C PHE A 40 -10.00 3.66 3.21
N GLY A 41 -10.11 4.24 4.41
CA GLY A 41 -11.12 5.24 4.73
C GLY A 41 -10.74 6.64 4.22
N ASP A 42 -11.73 7.54 4.25
CA ASP A 42 -11.70 8.85 3.58
C ASP A 42 -10.61 9.83 4.05
N TRP A 43 -10.05 9.63 5.24
CA TRP A 43 -9.16 10.60 5.88
C TRP A 43 -7.83 9.98 6.30
N VAL A 44 -7.77 9.44 7.51
CA VAL A 44 -6.55 8.92 8.11
C VAL A 44 -6.72 7.43 8.36
N ASN A 45 -5.73 6.67 7.88
CA ASN A 45 -5.71 5.21 7.97
C ASN A 45 -4.50 4.78 8.80
N PHE A 46 -4.74 4.16 9.96
CA PHE A 46 -3.67 3.64 10.80
C PHE A 46 -3.38 2.18 10.46
N ILE A 47 -2.22 1.91 9.86
CA ILE A 47 -1.78 0.56 9.52
C ILE A 47 -0.96 -0.01 10.67
N THR A 48 -1.55 -0.96 11.39
CA THR A 48 -0.96 -1.58 12.60
C THR A 48 -0.64 -3.07 12.37
N GLY A 49 -0.02 -3.74 13.35
CA GLY A 49 0.41 -5.16 13.25
C GLY A 49 1.75 -5.47 13.95
N GLN A 50 2.26 -6.69 13.84
CA GLN A 50 3.56 -7.05 14.43
C GLN A 50 4.74 -6.58 13.54
N ASN A 51 5.90 -6.34 14.16
CA ASN A 51 7.13 -6.09 13.42
C ASN A 51 7.49 -7.30 12.55
N GLY A 52 8.02 -7.05 11.34
CA GLY A 52 8.35 -8.11 10.39
C GLY A 52 7.19 -8.68 9.56
N ARG A 53 5.93 -8.27 9.81
CA ARG A 53 4.76 -8.73 9.03
C ARG A 53 4.55 -8.04 7.69
N GLY A 54 5.47 -7.17 7.27
CA GLY A 54 5.40 -6.52 5.96
C GLY A 54 4.55 -5.26 5.88
N LYS A 55 4.29 -4.54 6.98
CA LYS A 55 3.64 -3.21 6.95
C LYS A 55 4.36 -2.20 6.06
N ARG A 56 5.70 -2.26 6.09
CA ARG A 56 6.60 -1.41 5.30
C ARG A 56 6.46 -1.64 3.79
N ALA A 57 5.79 -2.71 3.37
CA ALA A 57 5.46 -2.96 1.98
C ALA A 57 4.47 -1.93 1.42
N LEU A 58 3.54 -1.44 2.24
CA LEU A 58 2.49 -0.53 1.76
C LEU A 58 3.03 0.84 1.29
N PRO A 59 3.84 1.57 2.09
CA PRO A 59 4.43 2.82 1.62
C PRO A 59 5.35 2.62 0.42
N MET A 60 6.04 1.46 0.35
CA MET A 60 6.89 1.12 -0.80
C MET A 60 6.06 0.91 -2.07
N ALA A 61 4.94 0.21 -1.95
CA ALA A 61 4.02 0.00 -3.07
C ALA A 61 3.42 1.31 -3.58
N LEU A 62 3.03 2.21 -2.67
CA LEU A 62 2.56 3.55 -3.03
C LEU A 62 3.63 4.36 -3.76
N CYS A 63 4.88 4.35 -3.28
CA CYS A 63 5.98 5.00 -3.99
C CYS A 63 6.12 4.50 -5.43
N ILE A 64 6.12 3.18 -5.64
CA ILE A 64 6.29 2.59 -6.98
C ILE A 64 5.08 2.87 -7.88
N ALA A 65 3.87 2.75 -7.33
CA ALA A 65 2.63 2.97 -8.07
C ALA A 65 2.53 4.41 -8.61
N PHE A 66 3.02 5.40 -7.85
CA PHE A 66 3.14 6.78 -8.31
C PHE A 66 4.44 7.08 -9.08
N ARG A 67 5.06 6.05 -9.68
CA ARG A 67 6.27 6.14 -10.52
C ARG A 67 7.50 6.71 -9.83
N SER A 68 7.57 6.66 -8.50
CA SER A 68 8.80 6.98 -7.78
C SER A 68 9.84 5.87 -7.96
N ARG A 69 11.12 6.26 -8.05
CA ARG A 69 12.22 5.29 -8.21
C ARG A 69 12.35 4.47 -6.94
N ALA A 70 12.46 3.14 -7.09
CA ALA A 70 12.71 2.20 -5.99
C ALA A 70 13.87 2.64 -5.06
N ARG A 71 14.97 3.14 -5.66
CA ARG A 71 16.15 3.66 -4.95
C ARG A 71 15.83 4.80 -3.98
N GLY A 72 14.80 5.60 -4.24
CA GLY A 72 14.37 6.69 -3.36
C GLY A 72 13.80 6.21 -2.02
N THR A 73 13.45 4.92 -1.90
CA THR A 73 12.87 4.34 -0.68
C THR A 73 13.92 3.86 0.33
N GLN A 74 15.22 3.88 0.00
CA GLN A 74 16.34 3.33 0.79
C GLN A 74 16.20 1.86 1.20
N ARG A 75 15.19 1.15 0.69
CA ARG A 75 14.84 -0.23 1.09
C ARG A 75 14.89 -1.23 -0.05
N ALA A 76 15.01 -0.74 -1.29
CA ALA A 76 15.22 -1.52 -2.49
C ALA A 76 16.16 -0.73 -3.42
N SER A 77 17.16 -1.41 -3.97
CA SER A 77 18.11 -0.79 -4.91
C SER A 77 17.58 -0.86 -6.35
N ALA A 78 16.80 -1.90 -6.64
CA ALA A 78 16.12 -2.13 -7.91
C ALA A 78 14.68 -2.63 -7.70
N LEU A 79 13.85 -2.55 -8.76
CA LEU A 79 12.48 -3.09 -8.75
C LEU A 79 12.43 -4.60 -8.48
N VAL A 80 13.47 -5.32 -8.90
CA VAL A 80 13.60 -6.77 -8.67
C VAL A 80 13.67 -7.14 -7.19
N ASP A 81 14.22 -6.25 -6.34
CA ASP A 81 14.34 -6.47 -4.90
C ASP A 81 12.98 -6.42 -4.19
N ILE A 82 11.96 -5.90 -4.89
CA ILE A 82 10.60 -5.69 -4.38
C ILE A 82 9.71 -6.88 -4.77
N ILE A 83 10.14 -7.67 -5.76
CA ILE A 83 9.48 -8.90 -6.15
C ILE A 83 9.66 -9.92 -5.03
N LYS A 84 8.57 -10.59 -4.66
CA LYS A 84 8.61 -11.70 -3.73
C LYS A 84 9.58 -12.77 -4.23
N ILE A 85 10.44 -13.25 -3.34
CA ILE A 85 11.38 -14.34 -3.65
C ILE A 85 10.61 -15.55 -4.19
N GLY A 86 11.02 -16.02 -5.38
CA GLY A 86 10.36 -17.12 -6.10
C GLY A 86 9.28 -16.70 -7.09
N CYS A 87 8.96 -15.40 -7.19
CA CYS A 87 8.03 -14.85 -8.17
C CYS A 87 8.79 -14.12 -9.29
N ARG A 88 8.19 -14.01 -10.48
CA ARG A 88 8.81 -13.35 -11.65
C ARG A 88 8.26 -11.96 -11.95
N TYR A 89 7.10 -11.63 -11.38
CA TYR A 89 6.37 -10.40 -11.64
C TYR A 89 5.78 -9.87 -10.34
N ILE A 90 5.47 -8.57 -10.34
CA ILE A 90 4.70 -7.89 -9.31
C ILE A 90 3.53 -7.16 -9.96
N ILE A 91 2.42 -7.08 -9.26
CA ILE A 91 1.28 -6.24 -9.64
C ILE A 91 0.98 -5.32 -8.47
N GLY A 92 0.85 -4.02 -8.75
CA GLY A 92 0.46 -3.01 -7.79
C GLY A 92 -0.53 -2.06 -8.41
N ILE A 93 -1.79 -2.15 -8.00
CA ILE A 93 -2.89 -1.36 -8.56
C ILE A 93 -3.48 -0.50 -7.43
N PRO A 94 -3.20 0.82 -7.40
CA PRO A 94 -3.97 1.74 -6.58
C PRO A 94 -5.29 2.08 -7.29
N LEU A 95 -6.40 1.94 -6.59
CA LEU A 95 -7.68 2.51 -7.00
C LEU A 95 -7.79 3.92 -6.41
N LEU A 96 -7.99 4.89 -7.30
CA LEU A 96 -8.17 6.29 -6.95
C LEU A 96 -9.66 6.61 -7.03
N SER A 97 -10.20 7.14 -5.94
CA SER A 97 -11.51 7.78 -5.93
C SER A 97 -11.35 9.21 -6.44
N SER A 98 -12.05 9.49 -7.56
CA SER A 98 -12.36 10.81 -8.18
C SER A 98 -11.34 11.94 -8.00
N PHE A 99 -10.65 12.32 -9.08
CA PHE A 99 -9.95 13.61 -9.23
C PHE A 99 -10.90 14.74 -9.60
#